data_AF-A0A6M5J0H3-F1
#
_entry.id   AF-A0A6M5J0H3-F1
#
_cell.length_a   1.000
_cell.length_b   1.000
_cell.length_c   1.000
_cell.angle_alpha   90.00
_cell.angle_beta   90.00
_cell.angle_gamma   90.00
#
_symmetry.space_group_name_H-M   'P 1'
#
loop_
_entity.id
_entity.type
_entity.pdbx_description
1 polymer ?
#
loop_
_entity_poly.entity_id
_entity_poly.type
_entity_poly.pdbx_seq_one_letter_code
_entity_poly.pdbx_strand_id
1 'polypeptide(L)'
;MPFTISHAVAALPFVRTPLPAGAVAIGAMTPDLPLFVSAGHGYGVTHGWPGLLLVDLPVALAIFALWRIVARPVLPGVLPRALGERLPPGWAGSPADGARTLWRDRGRSAAATIGGAVLAAVIGILTHIVWDAFTHTGRLGAALPVLDAPVAGVPVAAWLQYASSALGLAGLVGYALWWFLRHPRTPGAGAGPRSGRAHPLVLAAFWTTTAALLAIMLVTTARIVL
;
A
#
# COMPACT_ATOMS: atom_id res chain seq x y z
N MET A 1 8.16 -7.98 -7.05
CA MET A 1 7.74 -9.20 -6.30
C MET A 1 6.39 -9.62 -6.89
N PRO A 2 5.99 -10.90 -7.01
CA PRO A 2 4.76 -11.29 -7.72
C PRO A 2 3.49 -10.81 -7.01
N PHE A 3 3.61 -10.48 -5.72
CA PHE A 3 2.50 -10.02 -4.91
C PHE A 3 2.71 -8.56 -4.47
N THR A 4 2.01 -7.66 -5.15
CA THR A 4 2.12 -6.21 -4.99
C THR A 4 1.98 -5.75 -3.54
N ILE A 5 1.06 -6.35 -2.76
CA ILE A 5 0.87 -5.98 -1.34
C ILE A 5 2.15 -6.18 -0.52
N SER A 6 2.98 -7.18 -0.83
CA SER A 6 4.21 -7.44 -0.07
C SER A 6 5.18 -6.26 -0.10
N HIS A 7 5.19 -5.45 -1.17
CA HIS A 7 6.03 -4.25 -1.25
C HIS A 7 5.68 -3.18 -0.22
N ALA A 8 4.45 -3.16 0.30
CA ALA A 8 4.05 -2.23 1.35
C ALA A 8 4.87 -2.42 2.65
N VAL A 9 5.59 -3.54 2.81
CA VAL A 9 6.53 -3.74 3.92
C VAL A 9 7.61 -2.65 3.97
N ALA A 10 7.96 -2.05 2.82
CA ALA A 10 8.90 -0.94 2.72
C ALA A 10 8.46 0.30 3.51
N ALA A 11 7.17 0.40 3.88
CA ALA A 11 6.64 1.48 4.70
C ALA A 11 6.91 1.32 6.20
N LEU A 12 7.21 0.10 6.69
CA LEU A 12 7.35 -0.16 8.12
C LEU A 12 8.43 0.70 8.81
N PRO A 13 9.62 0.95 8.20
CA PRO A 13 10.61 1.87 8.77
C PRO A 13 10.09 3.30 8.97
N PHE A 14 9.06 3.71 8.20
CA PHE A 14 8.54 5.08 8.21
C PHE A 14 7.43 5.32 9.22
N VAL A 15 6.91 4.29 9.90
CA VAL A 15 5.74 4.41 10.81
C VAL A 15 5.96 5.37 11.97
N ARG A 16 7.22 5.57 12.39
CA ARG A 16 7.62 6.51 13.45
C ARG A 16 8.29 7.78 12.92
N THR A 17 8.31 7.96 11.61
CA THR A 17 8.98 9.11 10.99
C THR A 17 7.99 10.24 10.68
N PRO A 18 8.51 11.45 10.46
CA PRO A 18 7.84 12.53 9.75
C PRO A 18 7.04 12.15 8.50
N LEU A 19 7.54 11.21 7.70
CA LEU A 19 6.97 10.89 6.41
C LEU A 19 5.70 10.06 6.58
N PRO A 20 4.65 10.30 5.78
CA PRO A 20 3.44 9.50 5.84
C PRO A 20 3.74 8.08 5.34
N ALA A 21 3.93 7.13 6.26
CA ALA A 21 4.16 5.72 5.95
C ALA A 21 3.09 5.14 4.99
N GLY A 22 1.83 5.59 5.10
CA GLY A 22 0.77 5.19 4.16
C GLY A 22 1.03 5.61 2.71
N ALA A 23 1.69 6.75 2.47
CA ALA A 23 2.08 7.16 1.12
C ALA A 23 3.26 6.33 0.59
N VAL A 24 4.20 5.93 1.46
CA VAL A 24 5.26 4.97 1.11
C VAL A 24 4.64 3.63 0.71
N ALA A 25 3.70 3.11 1.51
CA ALA A 25 3.03 1.84 1.24
C ALA A 25 2.28 1.89 -0.10
N ILE A 26 1.49 2.93 -0.34
CA ILE A 26 0.74 3.12 -1.58
C ILE A 26 1.69 3.27 -2.78
N GLY A 27 2.74 4.09 -2.64
CA GLY A 27 3.75 4.25 -3.68
C GLY A 27 4.44 2.94 -4.03
N ALA A 28 4.76 2.10 -3.03
CA ALA A 28 5.39 0.80 -3.24
C ALA A 28 4.47 -0.23 -3.91
N MET A 29 3.16 0.01 -3.94
CA MET A 29 2.18 -0.85 -4.61
C MET A 29 1.76 -0.31 -5.98
N THR A 30 1.91 0.98 -6.22
CA THR A 30 1.32 1.65 -7.38
C THR A 30 1.86 1.19 -8.75
N PRO A 31 3.17 0.90 -8.94
CA PRO A 31 3.69 0.53 -10.26
C PRO A 31 2.99 -0.69 -10.91
N ASP A 32 2.49 -1.61 -10.09
CA ASP A 32 1.73 -2.78 -10.56
C ASP A 32 0.24 -2.50 -10.81
N LEU A 33 -0.35 -1.48 -10.15
CA LEU A 33 -1.81 -1.26 -10.17
C LEU A 33 -2.37 -1.12 -11.60
N PRO A 34 -1.76 -0.36 -12.52
CA PRO A 34 -2.25 -0.25 -13.89
C PRO A 34 -2.26 -1.59 -14.66
N LEU A 35 -1.42 -2.55 -14.26
CA LEU A 35 -1.35 -3.88 -14.87
C LEU A 35 -2.57 -4.74 -14.52
N PHE A 36 -3.19 -4.54 -13.35
CA PHE A 36 -4.38 -5.28 -12.92
C PHE A 36 -5.68 -4.83 -13.60
N VAL A 37 -5.71 -3.60 -14.11
CA VAL A 37 -6.92 -3.00 -14.71
C VAL A 37 -6.83 -2.87 -16.23
N SER A 38 -5.81 -3.47 -16.86
CA SER A 38 -5.56 -3.38 -18.30
C SER A 38 -5.70 -1.96 -18.85
N ALA A 39 -5.22 -0.96 -18.09
CA ALA A 39 -5.41 0.47 -18.39
C ALA A 39 -4.55 0.96 -19.57
N GLY A 40 -4.16 0.08 -20.49
CA GLY A 40 -3.39 0.38 -21.70
C GLY A 40 -1.89 0.63 -21.47
N HIS A 41 -1.41 0.62 -20.23
CA HIS A 41 0.00 0.87 -19.91
C HIS A 41 0.70 -0.46 -19.61
N GLY A 42 1.59 -0.88 -20.50
CA GLY A 42 2.44 -2.04 -20.28
C GLY A 42 3.47 -1.80 -19.18
N TYR A 43 4.05 -2.87 -18.64
CA TYR A 43 5.07 -2.86 -17.58
C TYR A 43 6.18 -1.82 -17.80
N GLY A 44 6.65 -1.66 -19.04
CA GLY A 44 7.72 -0.71 -19.37
C GLY A 44 7.35 0.77 -19.16
N VAL A 45 6.05 1.11 -19.12
CA VAL A 45 5.62 2.48 -18.84
C VAL A 45 5.68 2.75 -17.33
N THR A 46 5.05 1.92 -16.51
CA THR A 46 5.00 2.14 -15.05
C THR A 46 6.35 1.90 -14.39
N HIS A 47 7.12 0.92 -14.84
CA HIS A 47 8.42 0.57 -14.25
C HIS A 47 9.61 1.29 -14.90
N GLY A 48 9.34 2.37 -15.65
CA GLY A 48 10.33 3.07 -16.44
C GLY A 48 10.22 4.58 -16.31
N TRP A 49 11.27 5.27 -16.76
CA TRP A 49 11.20 6.71 -17.01
C TRP A 49 10.51 6.97 -18.35
N PRO A 50 9.62 7.97 -18.47
CA PRO A 50 9.16 8.91 -17.44
C PRO A 50 7.89 8.47 -16.67
N GLY A 51 7.36 7.28 -16.92
CA GLY A 51 6.06 6.87 -16.39
C GLY A 51 5.99 6.76 -14.86
N LEU A 52 7.11 6.51 -14.18
CA LEU A 52 7.17 6.60 -12.70
C LEU A 52 6.72 7.98 -12.17
N LEU A 53 6.96 9.07 -12.92
CA LEU A 53 6.50 10.41 -12.55
C LEU A 53 5.15 10.78 -13.16
N LEU A 54 4.90 10.38 -14.41
CA LEU A 54 3.71 10.82 -15.15
C LEU A 54 2.48 9.94 -14.90
N VAL A 55 2.69 8.70 -14.46
CA VAL A 55 1.63 7.71 -14.19
C VAL A 55 1.64 7.35 -12.72
N ASP A 56 2.73 6.77 -12.21
CA ASP A 56 2.73 6.18 -10.86
C ASP A 56 2.58 7.23 -9.76
N LEU A 57 3.32 8.33 -9.82
CA LEU A 57 3.23 9.37 -8.80
C LEU A 57 1.81 9.99 -8.70
N PRO A 58 1.15 10.44 -9.79
CA PRO A 58 -0.23 10.90 -9.76
C PRO A 58 -1.20 9.86 -9.20
N VAL A 59 -1.08 8.60 -9.63
CA VAL A 59 -1.94 7.51 -9.15
C VAL A 59 -1.72 7.26 -7.66
N ALA A 60 -0.47 7.21 -7.20
CA ALA A 60 -0.13 7.01 -5.79
C ALA A 60 -0.68 8.14 -4.91
N LEU A 61 -0.56 9.39 -5.34
CA LEU A 61 -1.10 10.55 -4.63
C LEU A 61 -2.63 10.55 -4.61
N ALA A 62 -3.28 10.16 -5.71
CA ALA A 62 -4.74 10.03 -5.78
C ALA A 62 -5.26 8.95 -4.83
N ILE A 63 -4.60 7.78 -4.80
CA ILE A 63 -4.95 6.69 -3.88
C ILE A 63 -4.65 7.11 -2.43
N PHE A 64 -3.57 7.85 -2.16
CA PHE A 64 -3.28 8.38 -0.84
C PHE A 64 -4.31 9.42 -0.38
N ALA A 65 -4.80 10.26 -1.29
CA ALA A 65 -5.90 11.18 -1.03
C ALA A 65 -7.20 10.42 -0.72
N LEU A 66 -7.55 9.43 -1.53
CA LEU A 66 -8.71 8.56 -1.30
C LEU A 66 -8.62 7.83 0.06
N TRP A 67 -7.43 7.34 0.40
CA TRP A 67 -7.15 6.73 1.69
C TRP A 67 -7.44 7.69 2.85
N ARG A 68 -6.96 8.94 2.75
CA ARG A 68 -7.13 9.96 3.78
C ARG A 68 -8.57 10.46 3.90
N ILE A 69 -9.26 10.66 2.77
CA ILE A 69 -10.59 11.29 2.70
C ILE A 69 -11.71 10.27 2.92
N VAL A 70 -11.57 9.05 2.40
CA VAL A 70 -12.66 8.07 2.36
C VAL A 70 -12.39 6.89 3.27
N ALA A 71 -11.27 6.20 3.07
CA ALA A 71 -11.03 4.94 3.79
C ALA A 71 -10.85 5.17 5.30
N ARG A 72 -9.94 6.07 5.72
CA ARG A 72 -9.68 6.32 7.14
C ARG A 72 -10.95 6.70 7.94
N PRO A 73 -11.78 7.65 7.49
CA PRO A 73 -13.02 8.00 8.21
C PRO A 73 -14.04 6.86 8.30
N VAL A 74 -14.07 5.96 7.32
CA VAL A 74 -15.05 4.86 7.25
C VAL A 74 -14.60 3.64 8.09
N LEU A 75 -13.30 3.37 8.16
CA LEU A 75 -12.74 2.18 8.81
C LEU A 75 -13.26 1.90 10.23
N PRO A 76 -13.35 2.88 11.15
CA PRO A 76 -13.87 2.63 12.51
C PRO A 76 -15.30 2.07 12.53
N GLY A 77 -16.13 2.43 11.54
CA GLY A 77 -17.54 2.02 11.45
C GLY A 77 -17.77 0.70 10.72
N VAL A 78 -16.80 0.23 9.91
CA VAL A 78 -16.91 -1.00 9.10
C VAL A 78 -16.08 -2.18 9.60
N LEU A 79 -15.01 -1.91 10.36
CA LEU A 79 -14.18 -2.96 10.93
C LEU A 79 -14.85 -3.62 12.14
N PRO A 80 -14.50 -4.88 12.46
CA PRO A 80 -14.85 -5.50 13.73
C PRO A 80 -14.48 -4.58 14.89
N ARG A 81 -15.35 -4.50 15.91
CA ARG A 81 -15.20 -3.58 17.05
C ARG A 81 -13.80 -3.63 17.68
N ALA A 82 -13.25 -4.84 17.84
CA ALA A 82 -11.92 -5.04 18.41
C ALA A 82 -10.77 -4.41 17.61
N LEU A 83 -10.95 -4.20 16.29
CA LEU A 83 -10.01 -3.50 15.41
C LEU A 83 -10.33 -2.01 15.36
N GLY A 84 -11.60 -1.64 15.20
CA GLY A 84 -12.04 -0.24 15.15
C GLY A 84 -11.63 0.57 16.39
N GLU A 85 -11.77 -0.03 17.58
CA GLU A 85 -11.37 0.59 18.86
C GLU A 85 -9.84 0.64 19.08
N ARG A 86 -9.02 0.11 18.16
CA ARG A 86 -7.55 0.20 18.21
C ARG A 86 -6.97 1.07 17.10
N LEU A 87 -7.83 1.62 16.23
CA LEU A 87 -7.38 2.54 15.19
C LEU A 87 -6.84 3.84 15.79
N PRO A 88 -5.87 4.50 15.14
CA PRO A 88 -5.39 5.80 15.60
C PRO A 88 -6.55 6.80 15.72
N PRO A 89 -6.65 7.58 16.81
CA PRO A 89 -7.75 8.53 17.00
C PRO A 89 -7.93 9.52 15.84
N GLY A 90 -6.81 9.95 15.23
CA GLY A 90 -6.81 10.84 14.06
C GLY A 90 -7.30 10.20 12.75
N TRP A 91 -7.76 8.96 12.75
CA TRP A 91 -8.45 8.35 11.60
C TRP A 91 -9.97 8.50 11.69
N ALA A 92 -10.50 8.71 12.90
CA ALA A 92 -11.91 9.05 13.08
C ALA A 92 -12.16 10.48 12.59
N GLY A 93 -13.34 10.73 12.03
CA GLY A 93 -13.74 12.05 11.55
C GLY A 93 -14.62 11.99 10.31
N SER A 94 -14.73 13.11 9.62
CA SER A 94 -15.43 13.27 8.35
C SER A 94 -14.46 13.27 7.16
N PRO A 95 -14.96 13.10 5.92
CA PRO A 95 -14.16 13.32 4.72
C PRO A 95 -13.49 14.72 4.67
N ALA A 96 -14.14 15.73 5.26
CA ALA A 96 -13.57 17.08 5.35
C ALA A 96 -12.37 17.15 6.31
N ASP A 97 -12.38 16.38 7.40
CA ASP A 97 -11.20 16.23 8.28
C ASP A 97 -10.06 15.56 7.51
N GLY A 98 -10.37 14.47 6.79
CA GLY A 98 -9.41 13.77 5.93
C GLY A 98 -8.77 14.69 4.88
N ALA A 99 -9.58 15.47 4.18
CA ALA A 99 -9.12 16.44 3.18
C ALA A 99 -8.21 17.51 3.79
N ARG A 100 -8.51 18.00 4.99
CA ARG A 100 -7.63 18.94 5.72
C ARG A 100 -6.25 18.34 5.95
N THR A 101 -6.15 17.05 6.26
CA THR A 101 -4.84 16.39 6.48
C THR A 101 -3.96 16.26 5.24
N LEU A 102 -4.50 16.51 4.03
CA LEU A 102 -3.68 16.58 2.81
C LEU A 102 -2.85 17.86 2.74
N TRP A 103 -3.36 18.93 3.35
CA TRP A 103 -2.73 20.24 3.37
C TRP A 103 -2.06 20.54 4.71
N ARG A 104 -2.53 19.96 5.82
CA ARG A 104 -1.98 20.23 7.14
C ARG A 104 -2.10 19.00 8.02
N ASP A 105 -0.99 18.31 8.25
CA ASP A 105 -0.94 17.12 9.11
C ASP A 105 0.11 17.33 10.21
N ARG A 106 -0.20 16.87 11.43
CA ARG A 106 0.72 16.90 12.59
C ARG A 106 1.37 18.27 12.86
N GLY A 107 0.62 19.35 12.70
CA GLY A 107 1.08 20.72 12.96
C GLY A 107 2.04 21.31 11.91
N ARG A 108 2.26 20.63 10.78
CA ARG A 108 3.18 21.07 9.71
C ARG A 108 2.56 22.13 8.82
N SER A 109 3.41 22.85 8.10
CA SER A 109 2.97 23.73 7.00
C SER A 109 2.44 22.92 5.81
N ALA A 110 1.74 23.60 4.90
CA ALA A 110 1.24 22.98 3.68
C ALA A 110 2.35 22.46 2.77
N ALA A 111 3.38 23.27 2.56
CA ALA A 111 4.55 22.86 1.77
C ALA A 111 5.21 21.60 2.34
N ALA A 112 5.41 21.52 3.67
CA ALA A 112 6.02 20.35 4.30
C ALA A 112 5.12 19.11 4.26
N THR A 113 3.80 19.28 4.33
CA THR A 113 2.83 18.17 4.26
C THR A 113 2.79 17.58 2.86
N ILE A 114 2.65 18.43 1.84
CA ILE A 114 2.59 18.04 0.42
C ILE A 114 3.95 17.47 -0.01
N GLY A 115 5.04 18.19 0.25
CA GLY A 115 6.38 17.73 -0.09
C GLY A 115 6.74 16.41 0.59
N GLY A 116 6.33 16.22 1.85
CA GLY A 116 6.49 14.95 2.56
C GLY A 116 5.67 13.81 1.97
N ALA A 117 4.45 14.07 1.49
CA ALA A 117 3.62 13.06 0.83
C ALA A 117 4.19 12.66 -0.54
N VAL A 118 4.65 13.63 -1.34
CA VAL A 118 5.33 13.38 -2.62
C VAL A 118 6.61 12.58 -2.40
N LEU A 119 7.47 13.02 -1.48
CA LEU A 119 8.71 12.32 -1.16
C LEU A 119 8.45 10.89 -0.70
N ALA A 120 7.47 10.68 0.18
CA ALA A 120 7.09 9.35 0.65
C ALA A 120 6.58 8.45 -0.48
N ALA A 121 5.72 8.98 -1.38
CA ALA A 121 5.23 8.23 -2.52
C ALA A 121 6.36 7.84 -3.48
N VAL A 122 7.27 8.78 -3.80
CA VAL A 122 8.46 8.53 -4.63
C VAL A 122 9.37 7.48 -3.99
N ILE A 123 9.62 7.55 -2.69
CA ILE A 123 10.40 6.51 -1.98
C ILE A 123 9.74 5.14 -2.18
N GLY A 124 8.42 5.04 -2.00
CA GLY A 124 7.68 3.80 -2.23
C GLY A 124 7.87 3.28 -3.66
N ILE A 125 7.58 4.12 -4.67
CA ILE A 125 7.71 3.78 -6.08
C ILE A 125 9.13 3.30 -6.41
N LEU A 126 10.15 4.03 -5.96
CA LEU A 126 11.55 3.66 -6.21
C LEU A 126 11.92 2.36 -5.52
N THR A 127 11.47 2.11 -4.28
CA THR A 127 11.74 0.83 -3.62
C THR A 127 11.12 -0.35 -4.38
N HIS A 128 9.95 -0.16 -4.98
CA HIS A 128 9.33 -1.16 -5.85
C HIS A 128 10.16 -1.39 -7.12
N ILE A 129 10.38 -0.34 -7.92
CA ILE A 129 11.06 -0.43 -9.21
C ILE A 129 12.47 -1.00 -9.06
N VAL A 130 13.23 -0.53 -8.06
CA VAL A 130 14.59 -1.03 -7.80
C VAL A 130 14.53 -2.52 -7.46
N TRP A 131 13.65 -2.92 -6.54
CA TRP A 131 13.54 -4.32 -6.15
C TRP A 131 13.18 -5.23 -7.34
N ASP A 132 12.29 -4.76 -8.20
CA ASP A 132 11.81 -5.53 -9.34
C ASP A 132 12.81 -5.60 -10.47
N ALA A 133 13.66 -4.58 -10.61
CA ALA A 133 14.77 -4.61 -11.54
C ALA A 133 15.79 -5.72 -11.22
N PHE A 134 15.93 -6.11 -9.95
CA PHE A 134 16.86 -7.18 -9.52
C PHE A 134 16.21 -8.55 -9.33
N THR A 135 14.88 -8.62 -9.20
CA THR A 135 14.18 -9.87 -8.89
C THR A 135 13.40 -10.45 -10.06
N HIS A 136 13.12 -9.68 -11.11
CA HIS A 136 12.53 -10.22 -12.34
C HIS A 136 13.57 -10.77 -13.32
N THR A 137 13.24 -11.90 -13.94
CA THR A 137 14.04 -12.54 -14.99
C THR A 137 14.20 -11.61 -16.20
N GLY A 138 15.41 -11.51 -16.75
CA GLY A 138 15.68 -10.66 -17.93
C GLY A 138 15.68 -9.15 -17.65
N ARG A 139 15.77 -8.73 -16.38
CA ARG A 139 15.93 -7.31 -15.98
C ARG A 139 17.36 -7.01 -15.54
N LEU A 140 17.61 -5.88 -14.88
CA LEU A 140 18.96 -5.45 -14.45
C LEU A 140 19.68 -6.54 -13.63
N GLY A 141 18.95 -7.33 -12.84
CA GLY A 141 19.50 -8.45 -12.09
C GLY A 141 20.17 -9.51 -12.97
N ALA A 142 19.73 -9.71 -14.21
CA ALA A 142 20.32 -10.69 -15.13
C ALA A 142 21.78 -10.34 -15.52
N ALA A 143 22.18 -9.08 -15.37
CA ALA A 143 23.58 -8.68 -15.55
C ALA A 143 24.50 -9.19 -14.41
N LEU A 144 23.94 -9.66 -13.30
CA LEU A 144 24.67 -10.27 -12.20
C LEU A 144 24.63 -11.81 -12.34
N PRO A 145 25.76 -12.48 -12.62
CA PRO A 145 25.77 -13.92 -12.90
C PRO A 145 25.12 -14.78 -11.82
N VAL A 146 25.23 -14.37 -10.55
CA VAL A 146 24.61 -15.06 -9.42
C VAL A 146 23.08 -15.04 -9.46
N LEU A 147 22.48 -13.96 -10.00
CA LEU A 147 21.02 -13.81 -10.06
C LEU A 147 20.42 -14.48 -11.30
N ASP A 148 21.18 -14.58 -12.39
CA ASP A 148 20.77 -15.27 -13.60
C ASP A 148 21.00 -16.80 -13.53
N ALA A 149 21.87 -17.24 -12.61
CA ALA A 149 22.18 -18.65 -12.43
C ALA A 149 20.90 -19.48 -12.15
N PRO A 150 20.70 -20.61 -12.85
CA PRO A 150 19.55 -21.46 -12.63
C PRO A 150 19.72 -22.31 -11.36
N VAL A 151 18.69 -22.34 -10.53
CA VAL A 151 18.53 -23.26 -9.41
C VAL A 151 17.22 -24.00 -9.61
N ALA A 152 17.29 -25.34 -9.73
CA ALA A 152 16.15 -26.19 -10.09
C ALA A 152 15.44 -25.75 -11.38
N GLY A 153 16.21 -25.26 -12.37
CA GLY A 153 15.69 -24.81 -13.67
C GLY A 153 15.10 -23.40 -13.70
N VAL A 154 15.16 -22.65 -12.59
CA VAL A 154 14.61 -21.30 -12.45
C VAL A 154 15.72 -20.33 -12.00
N PRO A 155 15.86 -19.12 -12.58
CA PRO A 155 16.88 -18.16 -12.16
C PRO A 155 16.76 -17.79 -10.67
N VAL A 156 17.90 -17.57 -10.00
CA VAL A 156 17.94 -17.12 -8.60
C VAL A 156 17.12 -15.84 -8.38
N ALA A 157 17.10 -14.92 -9.36
CA ALA A 157 16.25 -13.72 -9.32
C ALA A 157 14.78 -14.06 -9.02
N ALA A 158 14.22 -15.07 -9.69
CA ALA A 158 12.83 -15.50 -9.50
C ALA A 158 12.62 -16.15 -8.11
N TRP A 159 13.60 -16.90 -7.60
CA TRP A 159 13.56 -17.39 -6.21
C TRP A 159 13.56 -16.25 -5.19
N LEU A 160 14.40 -15.24 -5.39
CA LEU A 160 14.40 -14.03 -4.55
C LEU A 160 13.07 -13.28 -4.65
N GLN A 161 12.48 -13.23 -5.84
CA GLN A 161 11.17 -12.67 -6.07
C GLN A 161 10.10 -13.39 -5.22
N TYR A 162 10.04 -14.72 -5.23
CA TYR A 162 9.08 -15.48 -4.41
C TYR A 162 9.35 -15.34 -2.91
N ALA A 163 10.61 -15.51 -2.49
CA ALA A 163 11.00 -15.43 -1.09
C ALA A 163 10.71 -14.04 -0.50
N SER A 164 11.04 -12.97 -1.22
CA SER A 164 10.75 -11.61 -0.78
C SER A 164 9.26 -11.29 -0.74
N SER A 165 8.45 -11.86 -1.66
CA SER A 165 6.99 -11.79 -1.55
C SER A 165 6.47 -12.42 -0.27
N ALA A 166 6.92 -13.64 0.04
CA ALA A 166 6.49 -14.36 1.24
C ALA A 166 6.94 -13.63 2.53
N LEU A 167 8.21 -13.20 2.57
CA LEU A 167 8.78 -12.49 3.71
C LEU A 167 8.13 -11.10 3.90
N GLY A 168 7.86 -10.37 2.81
CA GLY A 168 7.19 -9.07 2.88
C GLY A 168 5.77 -9.19 3.44
N LEU A 169 5.00 -10.19 2.99
CA LEU A 169 3.67 -10.46 3.52
C LEU A 169 3.73 -10.90 5.00
N ALA A 170 4.64 -11.81 5.34
CA ALA A 170 4.84 -12.25 6.72
C ALA A 170 5.23 -11.08 7.64
N GLY A 171 6.07 -10.15 7.17
CA GLY A 171 6.43 -8.92 7.88
C GLY A 171 5.24 -8.00 8.14
N LEU A 172 4.37 -7.80 7.14
CA LEU A 172 3.14 -7.02 7.28
C LEU A 172 2.15 -7.65 8.28
N VAL A 173 1.93 -8.96 8.16
CA VAL A 173 1.05 -9.71 9.09
C VAL A 173 1.63 -9.69 10.51
N GLY A 174 2.92 -9.96 10.65
CA GLY A 174 3.62 -9.93 11.94
C GLY A 174 3.54 -8.55 12.60
N TYR A 175 3.75 -7.48 11.83
CA TYR A 175 3.60 -6.12 12.32
C TYR A 175 2.15 -5.80 12.71
N ALA A 176 1.17 -6.19 11.91
CA ALA A 176 -0.25 -5.98 12.22
C ALA A 176 -0.68 -6.72 13.49
N LEU A 177 -0.22 -7.96 13.69
CA LEU A 177 -0.44 -8.74 14.90
C LEU A 177 0.25 -8.11 16.11
N TRP A 178 1.53 -7.73 15.97
CA TRP A 178 2.26 -7.04 17.02
C TRP A 178 1.55 -5.74 17.43
N TRP A 179 1.12 -4.93 16.45
CA TRP A 179 0.36 -3.71 16.70
C TRP A 179 -0.94 -4.01 17.45
N PHE A 180 -1.71 -4.98 16.96
CA PHE A 180 -2.97 -5.40 17.58
C PHE A 180 -2.79 -5.87 19.02
N LEU A 181 -1.73 -6.62 19.32
CA LEU A 181 -1.46 -7.11 20.67
C LEU A 181 -0.98 -6.00 21.61
N ARG A 182 -0.29 -4.97 21.09
CA ARG A 182 0.34 -3.91 21.89
C ARG A 182 -0.49 -2.65 22.09
N HIS A 183 -1.52 -2.40 21.28
CA HIS A 183 -2.31 -1.16 21.34
C HIS A 183 -3.65 -1.42 22.00
N PRO A 184 -3.87 -1.04 23.28
CA PRO A 184 -5.13 -1.29 23.98
C PRO A 184 -6.34 -0.74 23.22
N ARG A 185 -7.50 -1.35 23.46
CA ARG A 185 -8.76 -0.78 22.99
C ARG A 185 -8.96 0.57 23.67
N THR A 186 -9.36 1.57 22.90
CA THR A 186 -9.84 2.85 23.40
C THR A 186 -11.34 2.93 23.10
N PRO A 187 -12.20 2.47 24.04
CA PRO A 187 -13.65 2.53 23.86
C PRO A 187 -14.07 3.96 23.55
N GLY A 188 -14.81 4.14 22.45
CA GLY A 188 -15.26 5.47 22.05
C GLY A 188 -14.23 6.34 21.32
N ALA A 189 -12.99 5.90 21.08
CA ALA A 189 -12.02 6.70 20.29
C ALA A 189 -12.33 6.75 18.79
N GLY A 190 -13.09 5.78 18.29
CA GLY A 190 -13.74 5.87 16.98
C GLY A 190 -15.05 6.64 17.04
N ALA A 191 -15.50 7.04 18.24
CA ALA A 191 -16.85 7.48 18.51
C ALA A 191 -17.09 9.00 18.34
N GLY A 192 -16.78 9.57 17.17
CA GLY A 192 -17.22 10.94 16.87
C GLY A 192 -18.77 11.06 16.86
N PRO A 193 -19.37 12.25 16.76
CA PRO A 193 -20.83 12.44 16.82
C PRO A 193 -21.68 11.62 15.80
N ARG A 194 -21.03 10.93 14.85
CA ARG A 194 -21.63 10.11 13.77
C ARG A 194 -21.10 8.68 13.70
N SER A 195 -20.35 8.24 14.69
CA SER A 195 -19.61 6.97 14.72
C SER A 195 -20.41 5.75 15.20
N GLY A 196 -21.70 5.73 14.91
CA GLY A 196 -22.43 4.47 15.01
C GLY A 196 -21.76 3.43 14.10
N ARG A 197 -22.15 2.16 14.24
CA ARG A 197 -21.89 1.19 13.18
C ARG A 197 -22.31 1.80 11.84
N ALA A 198 -21.48 1.63 10.81
CA ALA A 198 -21.81 2.13 9.48
C ALA A 198 -23.16 1.54 9.03
N HIS A 199 -23.89 2.29 8.20
CA HIS A 199 -25.14 1.84 7.62
C HIS A 199 -24.94 0.46 6.94
N PRO A 200 -25.87 -0.50 7.03
CA PRO A 200 -25.71 -1.84 6.44
C PRO A 200 -25.30 -1.84 4.97
N LEU A 201 -25.79 -0.89 4.17
CA LEU A 201 -25.38 -0.73 2.77
C LEU A 201 -23.90 -0.33 2.63
N VAL A 202 -23.37 0.50 3.52
CA VAL A 202 -21.95 0.90 3.52
C VAL A 202 -21.07 -0.27 3.93
N LEU A 203 -21.51 -1.06 4.92
CA LEU A 203 -20.85 -2.31 5.31
C LEU A 203 -20.80 -3.29 4.13
N ALA A 204 -21.96 -3.55 3.50
CA ALA A 204 -22.05 -4.45 2.36
C ALA A 204 -21.14 -3.97 1.23
N ALA A 205 -21.24 -2.71 0.81
CA ALA A 205 -20.42 -2.14 -0.24
C ALA A 205 -18.92 -2.22 0.06
N PHE A 206 -18.50 -1.94 1.30
CA PHE A 206 -17.10 -2.02 1.70
C PHE A 206 -16.56 -3.46 1.60
N TRP A 207 -17.27 -4.43 2.16
CA TRP A 207 -16.83 -5.82 2.19
C TRP A 207 -16.91 -6.49 0.82
N THR A 208 -17.94 -6.21 0.01
CA THR A 208 -18.02 -6.73 -1.37
C THR A 208 -16.93 -6.16 -2.25
N THR A 209 -16.66 -4.85 -2.17
CA THR A 209 -15.57 -4.22 -2.93
C THR A 209 -14.22 -4.78 -2.50
N THR A 210 -13.97 -4.92 -1.19
CA THR A 210 -12.73 -5.51 -0.68
C THR A 210 -12.54 -6.95 -1.15
N ALA A 211 -13.58 -7.78 -1.06
CA ALA A 211 -13.53 -9.16 -1.53
C ALA A 211 -13.28 -9.25 -3.03
N ALA A 212 -13.93 -8.41 -3.84
CA ALA A 212 -13.73 -8.36 -5.28
C ALA A 212 -12.30 -7.96 -5.65
N LEU A 213 -11.73 -6.93 -5.01
CA LEU A 213 -10.36 -6.50 -5.24
C LEU A 213 -9.33 -7.59 -4.86
N LEU A 214 -9.55 -8.27 -3.73
CA LEU A 214 -8.71 -9.40 -3.33
C LEU A 214 -8.81 -10.56 -4.32
N ALA A 215 -10.01 -10.87 -4.81
CA ALA A 215 -10.21 -11.91 -5.81
C ALA A 215 -9.52 -11.57 -7.14
N ILE A 216 -9.66 -10.33 -7.63
CA ILE A 216 -8.98 -9.86 -8.84
C ILE A 216 -7.47 -9.98 -8.68
N MET A 217 -6.92 -9.50 -7.55
CA MET A 217 -5.50 -9.58 -7.29
C MET A 217 -5.01 -11.04 -7.25
N LEU A 218 -5.72 -11.93 -6.55
CA LEU A 218 -5.35 -13.36 -6.48
C LEU A 218 -5.40 -14.04 -7.85
N VAL A 219 -6.44 -13.78 -8.65
CA VAL A 219 -6.59 -14.37 -9.99
C VAL A 219 -5.49 -13.85 -10.92
N THR A 220 -5.21 -12.55 -10.91
CA THR A 220 -4.17 -11.98 -11.77
C THR A 220 -2.78 -12.43 -11.34
N THR A 221 -2.49 -12.51 -10.04
CA THR A 221 -1.22 -13.09 -9.55
C THR A 221 -1.10 -14.56 -9.95
N ALA A 222 -2.16 -15.37 -9.83
CA ALA A 222 -2.13 -16.77 -10.26
C ALA A 222 -1.86 -16.92 -11.75
N ARG A 223 -2.41 -16.05 -12.61
CA ARG A 223 -2.16 -16.03 -14.06
C ARG A 223 -0.75 -15.60 -14.46
N ILE A 224 -0.06 -14.84 -13.61
CA ILE A 224 1.33 -14.42 -13.86
C ILE A 224 2.30 -15.53 -13.45
N VAL A 225 1.93 -16.37 -12.46
CA VAL A 225 2.78 -17.42 -11.89
C VAL A 225 2.62 -18.78 -12.60
N LEU A 226 1.45 -19.06 -13.17
CA LEU A 226 1.13 -20.29 -13.93
C LEU A 226 1.28 -20.09 -15.44
#